data_AF-A0A9E4KMS8-F1
#
_entry.id   AF-A0A9E4KMS8-F1
#
_cell.length_a   1.000
_cell.length_b   1.000
_cell.length_c   1.000
_cell.angle_alpha   90.00
_cell.angle_beta   90.00
_cell.angle_gamma   90.00
#
_symmetry.space_group_name_H-M   'P 1'
#
loop_
_entity.id
_entity.type
_entity.pdbx_description
1 polymer ?
#
loop_
_entity_poly.entity_id
_entity_poly.type
_entity_poly.pdbx_seq_one_letter_code
_entity_poly.pdbx_strand_id
1 'polypeptide(L)'
;MAESTASRDPGLRSVDYAGISPLTLPAEALLRAITGLSKLFWISIIGTVLTIFLGSLANLGGAVAGSVSIGEYSIPISVLPIGCLAFAMFMFWLTAARLRMLHVALGDDDLTANLAREIFRLDPPVLDVFDAGNLRPFALLSGFSMLLWNWSLFFGASVGLIFSATIIRGAAASVDQLPVFGVYVLVTLAIMAYGANRIVGTLRRILDALHGLRFKVGTPRFAVAVAVLVGGILVTYPDLPKVWAGGEYRSVGPSWANAIDGETLILEQGEIVVLLGIKALGPGQTCSDAEGASYPCGHRATTYLQSLVQERPVRCLVYYPDRGVCMVLDEGAPVPSTLEDFFTENNLQARMVAAGFAFTEGVGVEYMGTLQDEAQRQRAWQGAFEPPGIWAARQDGP
;
A
#
# COMPACT_ATOMS: atom_id res chain seq x y z
N MET A 1 52.38 65.88 5.86
CA MET A 1 53.27 65.01 5.08
C MET A 1 53.31 63.66 5.76
N ALA A 2 52.48 62.73 5.31
CA ALA A 2 52.54 61.33 5.70
C ALA A 2 52.04 60.55 4.48
N GLU A 3 53.00 60.03 3.72
CA GLU A 3 52.80 59.37 2.43
C GLU A 3 52.58 57.88 2.71
N SER A 4 51.37 57.39 2.43
CA SER A 4 50.96 56.01 2.64
C SER A 4 51.43 55.16 1.46
N THR A 5 52.47 54.35 1.69
CA THR A 5 52.94 53.34 0.74
C THR A 5 52.04 52.10 0.80
N ALA A 6 51.07 52.04 -0.11
CA ALA A 6 50.29 50.84 -0.37
C ALA A 6 51.15 49.80 -1.12
N SER A 7 51.43 48.68 -0.45
CA SER A 7 52.08 47.49 -0.99
C SER A 7 51.19 46.85 -2.07
N ARG A 8 51.57 47.02 -3.33
CA ARG A 8 51.03 46.25 -4.47
C ARG A 8 51.57 44.82 -4.39
N ASP A 9 50.68 43.88 -4.14
CA ASP A 9 50.92 42.45 -4.26
C ASP A 9 50.98 42.07 -5.76
N PRO A 10 52.11 41.60 -6.31
CA PRO A 10 52.24 41.25 -7.74
C PRO A 10 51.73 39.84 -8.07
N GLY A 11 50.97 39.20 -7.18
CA GLY A 11 50.62 37.77 -7.28
C GLY A 11 49.27 37.39 -7.90
N LEU A 12 48.31 38.30 -8.09
CA LEU A 12 47.05 37.96 -8.76
C LEU A 12 47.15 38.16 -10.27
N ARG A 13 47.60 37.12 -10.98
CA ARG A 13 47.29 36.97 -12.41
C ARG A 13 45.78 36.94 -12.55
N SER A 14 45.21 37.97 -13.16
CA SER A 14 43.86 37.90 -13.75
C SER A 14 43.89 36.75 -14.76
N VAL A 15 43.24 35.65 -14.42
CA VAL A 15 42.97 34.58 -15.38
C VAL A 15 42.02 35.18 -16.40
N ASP A 16 42.52 35.46 -17.61
CA ASP A 16 41.70 35.90 -18.73
C ASP A 16 40.71 34.78 -19.09
N TYR A 17 39.48 34.90 -18.60
CA TYR A 17 38.36 34.02 -18.97
C TYR A 17 37.82 34.32 -20.40
N ALA A 18 38.42 35.28 -21.11
CA ALA A 18 38.01 35.69 -22.46
C ALA A 18 38.32 34.66 -23.56
N GLY A 19 39.02 33.56 -23.23
CA GLY A 19 39.37 32.49 -24.17
C GLY A 19 38.60 31.18 -23.98
N ILE A 20 37.64 31.10 -23.06
CA ILE A 20 36.78 29.92 -22.98
C ILE A 20 35.78 30.01 -24.12
N SER A 21 36.13 29.41 -25.26
CA SER A 21 35.19 29.09 -26.34
C SER A 21 33.87 28.61 -25.72
N PRO A 22 32.70 29.02 -26.27
CA PRO A 22 31.42 28.52 -25.78
C PRO A 22 31.57 27.01 -25.61
N LEU A 23 31.27 26.49 -24.41
CA LEU A 23 31.35 25.06 -24.10
C LEU A 23 30.87 24.32 -25.35
N THR A 24 31.72 23.43 -25.88
CA THR A 24 31.34 22.66 -27.05
C THR A 24 29.96 22.05 -26.76
N LEU A 25 29.07 22.06 -27.76
CA LEU A 25 27.69 21.55 -27.63
C LEU A 25 27.59 20.24 -26.80
N PRO A 26 28.57 19.30 -26.88
CA PRO A 26 28.60 18.10 -26.03
C PRO A 26 28.79 18.35 -24.53
N ALA A 27 29.60 19.33 -24.12
CA ALA A 27 29.87 19.63 -22.72
C ALA A 27 28.64 20.25 -22.02
N GLU A 28 27.89 21.10 -22.72
CA GLU A 28 26.63 21.64 -22.19
C GLU A 28 25.56 20.54 -22.06
N ALA A 29 25.48 19.63 -23.04
CA ALA A 29 24.58 18.48 -22.98
C ALA A 29 24.93 17.55 -21.80
N LEU A 30 26.21 17.33 -21.55
CA LEU A 30 26.72 16.55 -20.42
C LEU A 30 26.29 17.17 -19.08
N LEU A 31 26.53 18.47 -18.89
CA LEU A 31 26.18 19.18 -17.66
C LEU A 31 24.66 19.13 -17.40
N ARG A 32 23.85 19.40 -18.43
CA ARG A 32 22.38 19.30 -18.34
C ARG A 32 21.91 17.88 -17.98
N ALA A 33 22.58 16.84 -18.47
CA ALA A 33 22.26 15.45 -18.13
C ALA A 33 22.60 15.13 -16.66
N ILE A 34 23.77 15.57 -16.18
CA ILE A 34 24.23 15.38 -14.79
C ILE A 34 23.28 16.08 -13.81
N THR A 35 23.01 17.37 -14.04
CA THR A 35 22.08 18.13 -13.21
C THR A 35 20.66 17.54 -13.25
N GLY A 36 20.24 17.03 -14.42
CA GLY A 36 18.96 16.33 -14.57
C GLY A 36 18.87 15.05 -13.73
N LEU A 37 19.92 14.22 -13.71
CA LEU A 37 19.98 13.01 -12.90
C LEU A 37 19.96 13.32 -11.39
N SER A 38 20.69 14.36 -10.98
CA SER A 38 20.71 14.86 -9.60
C SER A 38 19.30 15.25 -9.12
N LYS A 39 18.55 16.03 -9.92
CA LYS A 39 17.18 16.41 -9.59
C LYS A 39 16.24 15.20 -9.49
N LEU A 40 16.39 14.23 -10.39
CA LEU A 40 15.58 13.00 -10.37
C LEU A 40 15.81 12.18 -9.11
N PHE A 41 17.06 12.11 -8.65
CA PHE A 41 17.38 11.39 -7.43
C PHE A 41 16.64 11.98 -6.21
N TRP A 42 16.65 13.30 -6.05
CA TRP A 42 15.93 13.97 -4.97
C TRP A 42 14.41 13.82 -5.08
N ILE A 43 13.85 13.94 -6.30
CA ILE A 43 12.43 13.69 -6.56
C ILE A 43 12.06 12.25 -6.15
N SER A 44 12.91 11.27 -6.45
CA SER A 44 12.70 9.89 -6.04
C SER A 44 12.72 9.72 -4.52
N ILE A 45 13.63 10.37 -3.79
CA ILE A 45 13.65 10.33 -2.31
C ILE A 45 12.34 10.89 -1.74
N ILE A 46 11.92 12.07 -2.22
CA ILE A 46 10.68 12.70 -1.78
C ILE A 46 9.49 11.77 -2.05
N GLY A 47 9.47 11.15 -3.23
CA GLY A 47 8.49 10.12 -3.57
C GLY A 47 8.48 8.98 -2.55
N THR A 48 9.64 8.42 -2.19
CA THR A 48 9.76 7.33 -1.21
C THR A 48 9.22 7.72 0.16
N VAL A 49 9.61 8.90 0.65
CA VAL A 49 9.12 9.42 1.93
C VAL A 49 7.60 9.60 1.90
N LEU A 50 7.06 10.14 0.81
CA LEU A 50 5.62 10.32 0.63
C LEU A 50 4.88 8.98 0.59
N THR A 51 5.41 7.99 -0.12
CA THR A 51 4.82 6.63 -0.18
C THR A 51 4.81 5.96 1.20
N ILE A 52 5.90 6.06 1.96
CA ILE A 52 5.97 5.54 3.34
C ILE A 52 4.95 6.25 4.21
N PHE A 53 4.90 7.58 4.17
CA PHE A 53 3.96 8.38 4.94
C PHE A 53 2.50 8.04 4.63
N LEU A 54 2.14 7.94 3.35
CA LEU A 54 0.79 7.57 2.91
C LEU A 54 0.43 6.13 3.32
N GLY A 55 1.38 5.20 3.28
CA GLY A 55 1.18 3.84 3.78
C GLY A 55 1.01 3.76 5.29
N SER A 56 1.75 4.57 6.04
CA SER A 56 1.56 4.68 7.49
C SER A 56 0.20 5.29 7.84
N LEU A 57 -0.24 6.33 7.10
CA LEU A 57 -1.58 6.92 7.28
C LEU A 57 -2.70 5.92 7.00
N ALA A 58 -2.55 5.10 5.95
CA ALA A 58 -3.53 4.06 5.62
C ALA A 58 -3.70 3.04 6.77
N ASN A 59 -2.65 2.77 7.54
CA ASN A 59 -2.71 1.87 8.69
C ASN A 59 -3.25 2.53 9.98
N LEU A 60 -3.13 3.85 10.13
CA LEU A 60 -3.54 4.56 11.34
C LEU A 60 -5.05 4.90 11.39
N GLY A 61 -5.71 5.00 10.23
CA GLY A 61 -7.07 5.56 10.14
C GLY A 61 -8.21 4.66 10.62
N GLY A 62 -7.95 3.38 10.95
CA GLY A 62 -9.01 2.38 11.01
C GLY A 62 -9.56 2.14 9.60
N ALA A 63 -9.49 0.89 9.13
CA ALA A 63 -9.73 0.51 7.73
C ALA A 63 -11.19 0.75 7.20
N VAL A 64 -12.00 1.57 7.86
CA VAL A 64 -13.44 1.69 7.63
C VAL A 64 -13.78 2.75 6.57
N ALA A 65 -12.99 3.81 6.42
CA ALA A 65 -13.23 4.80 5.37
C ALA A 65 -12.45 4.41 4.11
N GLY A 66 -13.13 3.94 3.06
CA GLY A 66 -12.53 3.57 1.76
C GLY A 66 -11.80 4.70 1.00
N SER A 67 -11.55 5.84 1.64
CA SER A 67 -10.86 7.01 1.10
C SER A 67 -10.00 7.71 2.17
N VAL A 68 -8.88 8.29 1.74
CA VAL A 68 -8.07 9.20 2.57
C VAL A 68 -8.52 10.62 2.26
N SER A 69 -8.95 11.37 3.29
CA SER A 69 -9.34 12.78 3.14
C SER A 69 -8.14 13.69 3.38
N ILE A 70 -7.83 14.54 2.41
CA ILE A 70 -6.80 15.60 2.50
C ILE A 70 -7.52 16.93 2.27
N GLY A 71 -7.88 17.60 3.37
CA GLY A 71 -8.75 18.78 3.32
C GLY A 71 -10.14 18.41 2.82
N GLU A 72 -10.61 19.09 1.76
CA GLU A 72 -11.91 18.83 1.12
C GLU A 72 -11.89 17.67 0.09
N TYR A 73 -10.70 17.14 -0.23
CA TYR A 73 -10.56 16.09 -1.24
C TYR A 73 -10.53 14.70 -0.60
N SER A 74 -11.49 13.86 -1.00
CA SER A 74 -11.51 12.42 -0.72
C SER A 74 -10.82 11.67 -1.86
N ILE A 75 -9.68 11.03 -1.58
CA ILE A 75 -8.96 10.19 -2.54
C ILE A 75 -9.27 8.72 -2.23
N PRO A 76 -9.86 7.95 -3.16
CA PRO A 76 -10.11 6.53 -2.92
C PRO A 76 -8.79 5.79 -2.72
N ILE A 77 -8.73 4.94 -1.69
CA ILE A 77 -7.52 4.17 -1.37
C ILE A 77 -7.11 3.26 -2.54
N SER A 78 -8.06 2.85 -3.40
CA SER A 78 -7.78 2.07 -4.62
C SER A 78 -6.92 2.79 -5.66
N VAL A 79 -6.89 4.12 -5.67
CA VAL A 79 -6.16 4.90 -6.69
C VAL A 79 -4.69 5.07 -6.29
N LEU A 80 -4.38 5.08 -4.99
CA LEU A 80 -3.03 5.27 -4.47
C LEU A 80 -1.99 4.29 -5.06
N PRO A 81 -2.25 2.97 -5.13
CA PRO A 81 -1.28 2.03 -5.66
C PRO A 81 -1.02 2.21 -7.17
N ILE A 82 -2.08 2.52 -7.94
CA ILE A 82 -1.97 2.81 -9.38
C ILE A 82 -1.15 4.09 -9.59
N GLY A 83 -1.42 5.13 -8.81
CA GLY A 83 -0.66 6.39 -8.84
C GLY A 83 0.82 6.18 -8.51
N CYS A 84 1.13 5.38 -7.49
CA CYS A 84 2.51 5.04 -7.13
C CYS A 84 3.21 4.29 -8.27
N LEU A 85 2.55 3.29 -8.87
CA LEU A 85 3.12 2.47 -9.94
C LEU A 85 3.32 3.26 -11.24
N ALA A 86 2.37 4.15 -11.58
CA ALA A 86 2.49 5.07 -12.72
C ALA A 86 3.65 6.06 -12.53
N PHE A 87 3.77 6.64 -11.33
CA PHE A 87 4.88 7.51 -10.98
C PHE A 87 6.22 6.76 -11.04
N ALA A 88 6.27 5.52 -10.56
CA ALA A 88 7.46 4.67 -10.64
C ALA A 88 7.90 4.43 -12.10
N MET A 89 6.94 4.09 -12.97
CA MET A 89 7.19 3.88 -14.39
C MET A 89 7.67 5.16 -15.08
N PHE A 90 7.10 6.31 -14.73
CA PHE A 90 7.54 7.61 -15.21
C PHE A 90 8.99 7.92 -14.77
N MET A 91 9.34 7.66 -13.50
CA MET A 91 10.69 7.85 -12.98
C MET A 91 11.71 6.93 -13.66
N PHE A 92 11.34 5.68 -13.94
CA PHE A 92 12.16 4.75 -14.74
C PHE A 92 12.45 5.31 -16.13
N TRP A 93 11.39 5.73 -16.83
CA TRP A 93 11.49 6.26 -18.17
C TRP A 93 12.39 7.50 -18.20
N LEU A 94 12.21 8.43 -17.27
CA LEU A 94 12.96 9.68 -17.24
C LEU A 94 14.43 9.46 -16.89
N THR A 95 14.72 8.56 -15.95
CA THR A 95 16.10 8.17 -15.60
C THR A 95 16.78 7.48 -16.78
N ALA A 96 16.10 6.55 -17.45
CA ALA A 96 16.64 5.86 -18.62
C ALA A 96 16.90 6.84 -19.78
N ALA A 97 16.01 7.80 -20.01
CA ALA A 97 16.19 8.84 -21.02
C ALA A 97 17.43 9.71 -20.74
N ARG A 98 17.64 10.12 -19.48
CA ARG A 98 18.82 10.90 -19.09
C ARG A 98 20.12 10.12 -19.19
N LEU A 99 20.13 8.86 -18.75
CA LEU A 99 21.29 7.97 -18.93
C LEU A 99 21.61 7.76 -20.41
N ARG A 100 20.60 7.69 -21.28
CA ARG A 100 20.82 7.57 -22.73
C ARG A 100 21.44 8.84 -23.32
N MET A 101 20.96 10.02 -22.93
CA MET A 101 21.58 11.29 -23.34
C MET A 101 23.03 11.37 -22.87
N LEU A 102 23.29 10.97 -21.63
CA LEU A 102 24.64 10.91 -21.07
C LEU A 102 25.54 9.95 -21.87
N HIS A 103 25.03 8.76 -22.23
CA HIS A 103 25.77 7.80 -23.04
C HIS A 103 26.12 8.34 -24.43
N VAL A 104 25.19 9.03 -25.09
CA VAL A 104 25.43 9.65 -26.40
C VAL A 104 26.48 10.76 -26.29
N ALA A 105 26.39 11.63 -25.27
CA ALA A 105 27.37 12.70 -25.04
C ALA A 105 28.78 12.17 -24.74
N LEU A 106 28.88 11.00 -24.09
CA LEU A 106 30.17 10.35 -23.81
C LEU A 106 30.72 9.53 -24.98
N GLY A 107 29.89 9.23 -25.98
CA GLY A 107 30.29 8.50 -27.18
C GLY A 107 30.75 9.41 -28.33
N ASP A 108 30.76 10.73 -28.11
CA ASP A 108 31.23 11.71 -29.08
C ASP A 108 32.77 11.78 -29.02
N ASP A 109 33.44 11.52 -30.15
CA ASP A 109 34.90 11.39 -30.22
C ASP A 109 35.64 12.69 -29.82
N ASP A 110 34.94 13.84 -29.87
CA ASP A 110 35.48 15.15 -29.51
C ASP A 110 35.61 15.36 -28.00
N LEU A 111 34.91 14.56 -27.17
CA LEU A 111 34.99 14.69 -25.71
C LEU A 111 36.04 13.74 -25.13
N THR A 112 37.25 14.25 -24.90
CA THR A 112 38.31 13.43 -24.29
C THR A 112 37.87 12.91 -22.90
N ALA A 113 38.13 11.63 -22.62
CA ALA A 113 37.78 10.99 -21.35
C ALA A 113 38.38 11.70 -20.11
N ASN A 114 39.45 12.49 -20.30
CA ASN A 114 40.03 13.34 -19.26
C ASN A 114 39.11 14.54 -18.94
N LEU A 115 38.60 15.24 -19.96
CA LEU A 115 37.69 16.37 -19.79
C LEU A 115 36.38 15.93 -19.15
N ALA A 116 35.83 14.78 -19.57
CA ALA A 116 34.65 14.21 -18.93
C ALA A 116 34.87 13.98 -17.43
N ARG A 117 36.00 13.34 -17.05
CA ARG A 117 36.36 13.12 -15.64
C ARG A 117 36.53 14.42 -14.87
N GLU A 118 37.10 15.45 -15.48
CA GLU A 118 37.28 16.76 -14.85
C GLU A 118 35.94 17.47 -14.60
N ILE A 119 35.01 17.41 -15.55
CA ILE A 119 33.63 17.91 -15.39
C ILE A 119 32.91 17.17 -14.26
N PHE A 120 32.99 15.83 -14.21
CA PHE A 120 32.42 15.04 -13.11
C PHE A 120 33.03 15.37 -11.74
N ARG A 121 34.28 15.83 -11.71
CA ARG A 121 34.96 16.22 -10.46
C ARG A 121 34.56 17.64 -10.01
N LEU A 122 34.25 18.53 -10.95
CA LEU A 122 33.87 19.92 -10.68
C LEU A 122 32.41 20.06 -10.24
N ASP A 123 31.51 19.24 -10.80
CA ASP A 123 30.09 19.16 -10.41
C ASP A 123 29.72 17.71 -10.12
N PRO A 124 30.14 17.16 -8.95
CA PRO A 124 29.87 15.77 -8.63
C PRO A 124 28.35 15.56 -8.61
N PRO A 125 27.81 14.62 -9.41
CA PRO A 125 26.41 14.29 -9.34
C PRO A 125 26.06 13.88 -7.91
N VAL A 126 24.83 14.16 -7.50
CA VAL A 126 24.34 13.76 -6.18
C VAL A 126 24.67 12.29 -5.94
N LEU A 127 25.41 12.05 -4.85
CA LEU A 127 25.99 10.79 -4.37
C LEU A 127 27.27 10.25 -5.02
N ASP A 128 27.91 10.98 -5.91
CA ASP A 128 29.19 10.56 -6.49
C ASP A 128 29.11 9.17 -7.16
N VAL A 129 27.96 8.91 -7.79
CA VAL A 129 27.57 7.59 -8.33
C VAL A 129 28.61 7.03 -9.31
N PHE A 130 29.36 7.91 -9.98
CA PHE A 130 30.35 7.56 -10.99
C PHE A 130 31.79 7.56 -10.47
N ASP A 131 32.02 7.84 -9.17
CA ASP A 131 33.37 7.74 -8.60
C ASP A 131 33.83 6.27 -8.60
N ALA A 132 35.09 6.04 -8.94
CA ALA A 132 35.67 4.71 -9.05
C ALA A 132 35.66 3.95 -7.70
N GLY A 133 35.75 4.65 -6.57
CA GLY A 133 35.64 4.10 -5.22
C GLY A 133 34.22 3.63 -4.87
N ASN A 134 33.20 4.24 -5.47
CA ASN A 134 31.79 3.88 -5.28
C ASN A 134 31.34 2.67 -6.12
N LEU A 135 32.20 2.17 -7.01
CA LEU A 135 31.97 0.97 -7.79
C LEU A 135 32.15 -0.34 -7.01
N ARG A 136 32.59 -0.28 -5.74
CA ARG A 136 32.60 -1.46 -4.87
C ARG A 136 31.15 -1.85 -4.56
N PRO A 137 30.63 -2.96 -5.12
CA PRO A 137 29.27 -3.39 -4.80
C PRO A 137 29.20 -3.67 -3.30
N PHE A 138 28.22 -3.07 -2.61
CA PHE A 138 28.00 -3.12 -1.15
C PHE A 138 28.88 -2.24 -0.25
N ALA A 139 29.59 -1.24 -0.79
CA ALA A 139 29.96 -0.11 0.07
C ALA A 139 28.66 0.57 0.52
N LEU A 140 28.22 0.30 1.76
CA LEU A 140 27.09 0.98 2.38
C LEU A 140 27.29 2.48 2.18
N LEU A 141 26.29 3.16 1.61
CA LEU A 141 26.29 4.59 1.30
C LEU A 141 27.02 5.01 0.01
N SER A 142 27.53 4.09 -0.82
CA SER A 142 27.99 4.47 -2.16
C SER A 142 26.83 4.99 -2.99
N GLY A 143 27.06 5.93 -3.92
CA GLY A 143 25.96 6.51 -4.67
C GLY A 143 25.16 5.53 -5.51
N PHE A 144 25.83 4.52 -6.06
CA PHE A 144 25.14 3.43 -6.74
C PHE A 144 24.29 2.59 -5.78
N SER A 145 24.79 2.30 -4.58
CA SER A 145 24.04 1.56 -3.57
C SER A 145 22.84 2.35 -3.04
N MET A 146 22.99 3.66 -2.81
CA MET A 146 21.90 4.55 -2.39
C MET A 146 20.83 4.71 -3.48
N LEU A 147 21.24 4.79 -4.75
CA LEU A 147 20.30 4.79 -5.87
C LEU A 147 19.47 3.50 -5.88
N LEU A 148 20.13 2.34 -5.82
CA LEU A 148 19.45 1.05 -5.77
C LEU A 148 18.56 0.92 -4.52
N TRP A 149 19.03 1.35 -3.35
CA TRP A 149 18.29 1.31 -2.09
C TRP A 149 17.03 2.18 -2.14
N ASN A 150 17.17 3.43 -2.56
CA ASN A 150 16.05 4.35 -2.69
C ASN A 150 14.99 3.79 -3.63
N TRP A 151 15.43 3.15 -4.72
CA TRP A 151 14.52 2.55 -5.69
C TRP A 151 13.86 1.30 -5.10
N SER A 152 14.63 0.38 -4.51
CA SER A 152 14.09 -0.79 -3.82
C SER A 152 13.10 -0.42 -2.72
N LEU A 153 13.34 0.65 -1.96
CA LEU A 153 12.41 1.16 -0.96
C LEU A 153 11.16 1.75 -1.61
N PHE A 154 11.29 2.56 -2.67
CA PHE A 154 10.15 3.13 -3.38
C PHE A 154 9.23 2.04 -3.96
N PHE A 155 9.82 1.03 -4.62
CA PHE A 155 9.10 -0.10 -5.20
C PHE A 155 8.55 -1.02 -4.13
N GLY A 156 9.36 -1.33 -3.11
CA GLY A 156 8.94 -2.16 -1.98
C GLY A 156 7.77 -1.53 -1.23
N ALA A 157 7.79 -0.22 -1.02
CA ALA A 157 6.68 0.51 -0.40
C ALA A 157 5.45 0.56 -1.32
N SER A 158 5.63 0.72 -2.64
CA SER A 158 4.53 0.67 -3.61
C SER A 158 3.88 -0.72 -3.65
N VAL A 159 4.68 -1.79 -3.69
CA VAL A 159 4.22 -3.18 -3.60
C VAL A 159 3.55 -3.44 -2.26
N GLY A 160 4.15 -2.97 -1.16
CA GLY A 160 3.59 -3.09 0.19
C GLY A 160 2.25 -2.37 0.33
N LEU A 161 2.08 -1.22 -0.31
CA LEU A 161 0.80 -0.50 -0.39
C LEU A 161 -0.23 -1.25 -1.22
N ILE A 162 0.14 -1.78 -2.39
CA ILE A 162 -0.73 -2.66 -3.18
C ILE A 162 -1.15 -3.84 -2.31
N PHE A 163 -0.18 -4.51 -1.69
CA PHE A 163 -0.38 -5.69 -0.87
C PHE A 163 -1.26 -5.42 0.34
N SER A 164 -1.00 -4.34 1.07
CA SER A 164 -1.79 -3.90 2.21
C SER A 164 -3.21 -3.51 1.78
N ALA A 165 -3.38 -2.77 0.68
CA ALA A 165 -4.71 -2.46 0.16
C ALA A 165 -5.48 -3.72 -0.27
N THR A 166 -4.79 -4.69 -0.88
CA THR A 166 -5.38 -5.97 -1.28
C THR A 166 -5.65 -6.87 -0.08
N ILE A 167 -4.81 -6.91 0.96
CA ILE A 167 -5.03 -7.69 2.19
C ILE A 167 -6.08 -7.05 3.07
N ILE A 168 -6.15 -5.73 3.18
CA ILE A 168 -7.19 -5.06 3.97
C ILE A 168 -8.55 -5.30 3.32
N ARG A 169 -8.60 -5.29 1.98
CA ARG A 169 -9.78 -5.80 1.23
C ARG A 169 -9.87 -7.33 1.24
N GLY A 170 -8.77 -8.01 1.55
CA GLY A 170 -8.53 -9.44 1.39
C GLY A 170 -8.75 -10.28 2.63
N ALA A 171 -8.80 -9.65 3.80
CA ALA A 171 -9.60 -10.09 4.94
C ALA A 171 -11.12 -9.99 4.64
N ALA A 172 -11.48 -9.91 3.35
CA ALA A 172 -12.77 -10.21 2.75
C ALA A 172 -12.61 -10.80 1.33
N ALA A 173 -11.40 -11.12 0.85
CA ALA A 173 -11.21 -11.64 -0.50
C ALA A 173 -11.54 -13.12 -0.50
N SER A 174 -12.61 -13.45 -1.22
CA SER A 174 -12.79 -14.82 -1.70
C SER A 174 -11.54 -15.24 -2.50
N VAL A 175 -11.35 -16.55 -2.60
CA VAL A 175 -10.30 -17.20 -3.41
C VAL A 175 -10.25 -16.64 -4.85
N ASP A 176 -11.32 -15.98 -5.32
CA ASP A 176 -11.46 -15.41 -6.66
C ASP A 176 -10.63 -14.14 -6.93
N GLN A 177 -10.08 -13.46 -5.91
CA GLN A 177 -9.22 -12.28 -6.13
C GLN A 177 -7.71 -12.57 -6.21
N LEU A 178 -7.30 -13.80 -5.92
CA LEU A 178 -5.91 -14.27 -6.11
C LEU A 178 -5.36 -14.02 -7.54
N PRO A 179 -6.13 -14.22 -8.63
CA PRO A 179 -5.68 -13.92 -9.98
C PRO A 179 -5.35 -12.44 -10.20
N VAL A 180 -6.19 -11.54 -9.67
CA VAL A 180 -5.99 -10.09 -9.78
C VAL A 180 -4.71 -9.70 -9.04
N PHE A 181 -4.53 -10.21 -7.82
CA PHE A 181 -3.29 -10.02 -7.07
C PHE A 181 -2.07 -10.56 -7.82
N GLY A 182 -2.17 -11.75 -8.40
CA GLY A 182 -1.12 -12.35 -9.24
C GLY A 182 -0.75 -11.45 -10.42
N VAL A 183 -1.74 -10.85 -11.10
CA VAL A 183 -1.51 -9.88 -12.18
C VAL A 183 -0.75 -8.65 -11.67
N TYR A 184 -1.13 -8.08 -10.52
CA TYR A 184 -0.42 -6.92 -9.96
C TYR A 184 1.04 -7.23 -9.62
N VAL A 185 1.30 -8.38 -8.99
CA VAL A 185 2.66 -8.83 -8.69
C VAL A 185 3.46 -9.03 -9.98
N LEU A 186 2.89 -9.72 -10.97
CA LEU A 186 3.54 -9.95 -12.26
C LEU A 186 3.84 -8.65 -13.01
N VAL A 187 2.89 -7.71 -13.06
CA VAL A 187 3.08 -6.39 -13.68
C VAL A 187 4.18 -5.62 -12.95
N THR A 188 4.20 -5.65 -11.62
CA THR A 188 5.23 -4.96 -10.84
C THR A 188 6.61 -5.58 -11.07
N LEU A 189 6.72 -6.91 -11.05
CA LEU A 189 7.95 -7.62 -11.40
C LEU A 189 8.40 -7.32 -12.83
N ALA A 190 7.48 -7.26 -13.79
CA ALA A 190 7.76 -6.92 -15.18
C ALA A 190 8.29 -5.47 -15.32
N ILE A 191 7.70 -4.50 -14.61
CA ILE A 191 8.18 -3.11 -14.59
C ILE A 191 9.58 -3.03 -13.98
N MET A 192 9.81 -3.71 -12.85
CA MET A 192 11.13 -3.76 -12.22
C MET A 192 12.17 -4.40 -13.13
N ALA A 193 11.83 -5.52 -13.78
CA ALA A 193 12.73 -6.19 -14.72
C ALA A 193 13.02 -5.34 -15.96
N TYR A 194 12.00 -4.70 -16.54
CA TYR A 194 12.15 -3.77 -17.66
C TYR A 194 13.06 -2.60 -17.29
N GLY A 195 12.79 -1.96 -16.15
CA GLY A 195 13.53 -0.82 -15.66
C GLY A 195 14.98 -1.15 -15.33
N ALA A 196 15.22 -2.27 -14.64
CA ALA A 196 16.57 -2.78 -14.36
C ALA A 196 17.34 -3.04 -15.65
N ASN A 197 16.74 -3.70 -16.64
CA ASN A 197 17.41 -4.02 -17.90
C ASN A 197 17.80 -2.75 -18.68
N ARG A 198 16.92 -1.74 -18.71
CA ARG A 198 17.18 -0.46 -19.39
C ARG A 198 18.27 0.36 -18.72
N ILE A 199 18.26 0.44 -17.39
CA ILE A 199 19.20 1.28 -16.63
C ILE A 199 20.55 0.59 -16.50
N VAL A 200 20.59 -0.67 -16.07
CA VAL A 200 21.85 -1.39 -15.84
C VAL A 200 22.66 -1.52 -17.12
N GLY A 201 22.01 -1.80 -18.25
CA GLY A 201 22.69 -1.89 -19.54
C GLY A 201 23.34 -0.58 -19.97
N THR A 202 22.64 0.54 -19.81
CA THR A 202 23.15 1.87 -20.19
C THR A 202 24.24 2.33 -19.23
N LEU A 203 24.02 2.16 -17.92
CA LEU A 203 24.98 2.51 -16.89
C LEU A 203 26.29 1.73 -17.06
N ARG A 204 26.21 0.43 -17.38
CA ARG A 204 27.39 -0.39 -17.65
C ARG A 204 28.24 0.17 -18.79
N ARG A 205 27.61 0.60 -19.90
CA ARG A 205 28.35 1.20 -21.03
C ARG A 205 28.99 2.53 -20.65
N ILE A 206 28.31 3.36 -19.86
CA ILE A 206 28.85 4.61 -19.35
C ILE A 206 30.08 4.34 -18.46
N LEU A 207 29.98 3.36 -17.56
CA LEU A 207 31.08 2.98 -16.67
C LEU A 207 32.26 2.35 -17.43
N ASP A 208 31.98 1.50 -18.42
CA ASP A 208 32.99 0.95 -19.32
C ASP A 208 33.72 2.09 -20.06
N ALA A 209 33.00 3.13 -20.52
CA ALA A 209 33.59 4.28 -21.20
C ALA A 209 34.41 5.19 -20.28
N LEU A 210 33.94 5.44 -19.05
CA LEU A 210 34.61 6.35 -18.11
C LEU A 210 35.85 5.71 -17.44
N HIS A 211 35.79 4.42 -17.13
CA HIS A 211 36.79 3.75 -16.28
C HIS A 211 37.46 2.54 -16.93
N GLY A 212 37.02 2.11 -18.12
CA GLY A 212 37.53 0.88 -18.75
C GLY A 212 37.19 -0.41 -17.99
N LEU A 213 36.28 -0.34 -17.01
CA LEU A 213 36.00 -1.44 -16.08
C LEU A 213 34.84 -2.31 -16.57
N ARG A 214 35.14 -3.53 -17.07
CA ARG A 214 34.12 -4.52 -17.45
C ARG A 214 33.26 -4.96 -16.26
N PHE A 215 32.16 -4.27 -16.02
CA PHE A 215 31.29 -4.50 -14.87
C PHE A 215 30.41 -5.76 -15.06
N LYS A 216 30.84 -6.94 -14.62
CA LYS A 216 29.98 -8.16 -14.62
C LYS A 216 29.10 -8.20 -13.37
N VAL A 217 27.82 -7.89 -13.52
CA VAL A 217 26.79 -8.29 -12.54
C VAL A 217 26.61 -9.80 -12.67
N GLY A 218 27.19 -10.57 -11.74
CA GLY A 218 27.07 -12.02 -11.75
C GLY A 218 25.64 -12.46 -11.39
N THR A 219 25.10 -13.44 -12.12
CA THR A 219 23.86 -14.18 -11.85
C THR A 219 23.60 -14.50 -10.37
N PRO A 220 24.59 -14.96 -9.57
CA PRO A 220 24.36 -15.23 -8.14
C PRO A 220 23.96 -13.99 -7.33
N ARG A 221 24.35 -12.78 -7.76
CA ARG A 221 24.08 -11.54 -7.03
C ARG A 221 22.64 -11.06 -7.20
N PHE A 222 22.06 -11.30 -8.37
CA PHE A 222 20.64 -11.06 -8.61
C PHE A 222 19.78 -12.01 -7.77
N ALA A 223 20.17 -13.28 -7.67
CA ALA A 223 19.49 -14.27 -6.83
C ALA A 223 19.47 -13.87 -5.34
N VAL A 224 20.57 -13.32 -4.82
CA VAL A 224 20.63 -12.81 -3.44
C VAL A 224 19.69 -11.63 -3.22
N ALA A 225 19.63 -10.67 -4.15
CA ALA A 225 18.70 -9.53 -4.04
C ALA A 225 17.23 -9.99 -4.02
N VAL A 226 16.87 -10.94 -4.89
CA VAL A 226 15.53 -11.56 -4.88
C VAL A 226 15.27 -12.29 -3.57
N ALA A 227 16.24 -13.06 -3.07
CA ALA A 227 16.08 -13.79 -1.81
C ALA A 227 15.89 -12.86 -0.59
N VAL A 228 16.60 -11.72 -0.53
CA VAL A 228 16.41 -10.71 0.52
C VAL A 228 15.03 -10.07 0.42
N LEU A 229 14.57 -9.78 -0.78
CA LEU A 229 13.26 -9.15 -1.00
C LEU A 229 12.12 -10.11 -0.62
N VAL A 230 12.22 -11.38 -1.02
CA VAL A 230 11.27 -12.44 -0.62
C VAL A 230 11.34 -12.69 0.89
N GLY A 231 12.53 -12.75 1.48
CA GLY A 231 12.73 -12.90 2.92
C GLY A 231 12.13 -11.74 3.72
N GLY A 232 12.31 -10.50 3.26
CA GLY A 232 11.71 -9.31 3.87
C GLY A 232 10.18 -9.33 3.83
N ILE A 233 9.58 -9.76 2.72
CA ILE A 233 8.13 -9.96 2.61
C ILE A 233 7.67 -11.02 3.62
N LEU A 234 8.34 -12.16 3.71
CA LEU A 234 7.98 -13.24 4.62
C LEU A 234 8.11 -12.86 6.10
N VAL A 235 9.12 -12.05 6.47
CA VAL A 235 9.29 -11.54 7.84
C VAL A 235 8.22 -10.51 8.19
N THR A 236 7.87 -9.63 7.25
CA THR A 236 6.86 -8.58 7.47
C THR A 236 5.46 -9.17 7.55
N TYR A 237 5.22 -10.28 6.85
CA TYR A 237 3.92 -10.93 6.76
C TYR A 237 4.06 -12.43 7.09
N PRO A 238 4.27 -12.79 8.36
CA PRO A 238 4.52 -14.18 8.75
C PRO A 238 3.33 -15.12 8.47
N ASP A 239 2.13 -14.56 8.28
CA ASP A 239 0.90 -15.33 8.01
C ASP A 239 0.62 -15.57 6.52
N LEU A 240 1.40 -14.97 5.61
CA LEU A 240 1.28 -15.21 4.15
C LEU A 240 1.24 -16.71 3.79
N PRO A 241 2.13 -17.58 4.33
CA PRO A 241 2.08 -19.00 4.04
C PRO A 241 0.79 -19.69 4.51
N LYS A 242 0.17 -19.22 5.60
CA LYS A 242 -1.05 -19.80 6.18
C LYS A 242 -2.28 -19.48 5.34
N VAL A 243 -2.34 -18.27 4.77
CA VAL A 243 -3.40 -17.85 3.84
C VAL A 243 -3.39 -18.73 2.58
N TRP A 244 -2.20 -19.08 2.08
CA TRP A 244 -2.05 -19.92 0.87
C TRP A 244 -2.32 -21.41 1.13
N ALA A 245 -2.20 -21.87 2.38
CA ALA A 245 -2.37 -23.27 2.74
C ALA A 245 -3.83 -23.67 3.04
N GLY A 246 -4.81 -22.78 2.82
CA GLY A 246 -6.21 -23.07 3.12
C GLY A 246 -6.43 -23.34 4.61
N GLY A 247 -5.96 -22.42 5.46
CA GLY A 247 -6.00 -22.57 6.91
C GLY A 247 -7.39 -22.98 7.43
N GLU A 248 -7.42 -24.04 8.23
CA GLU A 248 -8.58 -24.50 8.97
C GLU A 248 -9.09 -23.35 9.85
N TYR A 249 -10.32 -22.86 9.61
CA TYR A 249 -10.92 -21.82 10.43
C TYR A 249 -10.97 -22.30 11.87
N ARG A 250 -10.41 -21.52 12.80
CA ARG A 250 -10.62 -21.80 14.22
C ARG A 250 -12.12 -21.72 14.48
N SER A 251 -12.71 -22.86 14.85
CA SER A 251 -14.13 -22.94 15.18
C SER A 251 -14.32 -23.02 16.69
N VAL A 252 -15.38 -22.39 17.17
CA VAL A 252 -15.87 -22.48 18.55
C VAL A 252 -17.29 -23.01 18.51
N GLY A 253 -17.61 -23.96 19.38
CA GLY A 253 -18.89 -24.66 19.41
C GLY A 253 -18.87 -26.01 18.67
N PRO A 254 -20.05 -26.63 18.46
CA PRO A 254 -21.39 -26.09 18.69
C PRO A 254 -21.69 -25.77 20.16
N SER A 255 -22.42 -24.69 20.41
CA SER A 255 -22.83 -24.27 21.76
C SER A 255 -24.12 -23.47 21.74
N TRP A 256 -24.89 -23.55 22.82
CA TRP A 256 -25.98 -22.61 23.08
C TRP A 256 -25.44 -21.21 23.33
N ALA A 257 -26.22 -20.21 22.91
CA ALA A 257 -25.84 -18.82 23.06
C ALA A 257 -27.03 -17.99 23.55
N ASN A 258 -26.72 -16.86 24.20
CA ASN A 258 -27.69 -15.82 24.51
C ASN A 258 -27.29 -14.53 23.79
N ALA A 259 -28.28 -13.80 23.28
CA ALA A 259 -28.06 -12.51 22.67
C ALA A 259 -27.88 -11.45 23.77
N ILE A 260 -26.77 -10.73 23.72
CA ILE A 260 -26.54 -9.54 24.55
C ILE A 260 -27.23 -8.34 23.90
N ASP A 261 -27.07 -8.20 22.58
CA ASP A 261 -27.72 -7.19 21.75
C ASP A 261 -27.99 -7.77 20.34
N GLY A 262 -28.26 -6.93 19.34
CA GLY A 262 -28.55 -7.37 17.97
C GLY A 262 -27.36 -7.91 17.16
N GLU A 263 -26.13 -7.82 17.67
CA GLU A 263 -24.92 -8.31 16.97
C GLU A 263 -23.95 -9.06 17.87
N THR A 264 -24.22 -9.13 19.17
CA THR A 264 -23.33 -9.73 20.17
C THR A 264 -24.01 -10.90 20.86
N LEU A 265 -23.32 -12.03 20.92
CA LEU A 265 -23.72 -13.23 21.63
C LEU A 265 -22.77 -13.52 22.78
N ILE A 266 -23.29 -14.14 23.83
CA ILE A 266 -22.49 -14.84 24.83
C ILE A 266 -22.77 -16.34 24.71
N LEU A 267 -21.71 -17.12 24.44
CA LEU A 267 -21.78 -18.57 24.40
C LEU A 267 -21.88 -19.13 25.81
N GLU A 268 -22.40 -20.36 25.95
CA GLU A 268 -22.58 -21.02 27.25
C GLU A 268 -21.28 -21.14 28.06
N GLN A 269 -20.13 -21.23 27.38
CA GLN A 269 -18.80 -21.27 27.99
C GLN A 269 -18.29 -19.89 28.46
N GLY A 270 -19.09 -18.83 28.31
CA GLY A 270 -18.77 -17.47 28.73
C GLY A 270 -18.00 -16.64 27.69
N GLU A 271 -17.74 -17.18 26.50
CA GLU A 271 -17.09 -16.45 25.42
C GLU A 271 -18.07 -15.46 24.77
N ILE A 272 -17.66 -14.19 24.66
CA ILE A 272 -18.42 -13.15 23.98
C ILE A 272 -17.96 -13.10 22.53
N VAL A 273 -18.92 -13.17 21.62
CA VAL A 273 -18.67 -13.19 20.18
C VAL A 273 -19.53 -12.15 19.46
N VAL A 274 -18.93 -11.47 18.49
CA VAL A 274 -19.60 -10.43 17.69
C VAL A 274 -19.79 -10.94 16.27
N LEU A 275 -20.99 -10.74 15.74
CA LEU A 275 -21.38 -11.17 14.40
C LEU A 275 -20.62 -10.36 13.34
N LEU A 276 -19.83 -11.05 12.52
CA LEU A 276 -19.03 -10.44 11.45
C LEU A 276 -19.88 -9.83 10.34
N GLY A 277 -19.54 -8.62 9.92
CA GLY A 277 -20.02 -8.04 8.66
C GLY A 277 -21.42 -7.42 8.73
N ILE A 278 -21.96 -7.25 9.94
CA ILE A 278 -23.20 -6.53 10.18
C ILE A 278 -23.03 -5.48 11.26
N LYS A 279 -23.90 -4.47 11.21
CA LYS A 279 -24.12 -3.50 12.29
C LYS A 279 -25.59 -3.50 12.70
N ALA A 280 -25.90 -4.07 13.85
CA ALA A 280 -27.28 -4.17 14.33
C ALA A 280 -27.79 -2.87 14.98
N LEU A 281 -29.11 -2.76 15.07
CA LEU A 281 -29.75 -1.68 15.83
C LEU A 281 -29.44 -1.85 17.32
N GLY A 282 -28.89 -0.79 17.94
CA GLY A 282 -28.45 -0.84 19.33
C GLY A 282 -29.62 -1.04 20.30
N PRO A 283 -29.45 -1.70 21.45
CA PRO A 283 -30.57 -2.19 22.28
C PRO A 283 -31.52 -1.08 22.78
N GLY A 284 -31.02 0.14 22.98
CA GLY A 284 -31.79 1.32 23.36
C GLY A 284 -32.34 2.15 22.20
N GLN A 285 -32.11 1.73 20.96
CA GLN A 285 -32.47 2.49 19.77
C GLN A 285 -33.97 2.42 19.48
N THR A 286 -34.57 3.58 19.20
CA THR A 286 -35.96 3.72 18.76
C THR A 286 -36.01 4.14 17.29
N CYS A 287 -37.00 3.62 16.56
CA CYS A 287 -37.25 3.94 15.16
C CYS A 287 -38.70 4.40 14.99
N SER A 288 -39.06 4.97 13.84
CA SER A 288 -40.44 5.27 13.44
C SER A 288 -40.90 4.31 12.35
N ASP A 289 -42.18 3.92 12.38
CA ASP A 289 -42.82 3.16 11.30
C ASP A 289 -43.29 4.07 10.15
N ALA A 290 -43.97 3.48 9.16
CA ALA A 290 -44.47 4.19 7.98
C ALA A 290 -45.46 5.31 8.35
N GLU A 291 -46.23 5.12 9.42
CA GLU A 291 -47.18 6.07 9.97
C GLU A 291 -46.53 7.10 10.91
N GLY A 292 -45.22 6.96 11.18
CA GLY A 292 -44.44 7.83 12.04
C GLY A 292 -44.49 7.47 13.53
N ALA A 293 -45.17 6.39 13.91
CA ALA A 293 -45.23 5.95 15.29
C ALA A 293 -43.90 5.35 15.75
N SER A 294 -43.46 5.71 16.95
CA SER A 294 -42.19 5.26 17.50
C SER A 294 -42.29 3.82 18.03
N TYR A 295 -41.29 2.99 17.74
CA TYR A 295 -41.17 1.63 18.27
C TYR A 295 -39.72 1.29 18.67
N PRO A 296 -39.52 0.35 19.63
CA PRO A 296 -38.20 0.00 20.15
C PRO A 296 -37.48 -0.99 19.22
N CYS A 297 -37.00 -0.49 18.08
CA CYS A 297 -36.38 -1.30 17.04
C CYS A 297 -35.12 -2.04 17.52
N GLY A 298 -34.32 -1.43 18.39
CA GLY A 298 -33.15 -2.05 19.02
C GLY A 298 -33.47 -3.28 19.87
N HIS A 299 -34.49 -3.15 20.72
CA HIS A 299 -34.97 -4.26 21.53
C HIS A 299 -35.55 -5.39 20.64
N ARG A 300 -36.27 -5.04 19.56
CA ARG A 300 -36.76 -6.03 18.59
C ARG A 300 -35.63 -6.77 17.89
N ALA A 301 -34.54 -6.07 17.53
CA ALA A 301 -33.35 -6.70 16.94
C ALA A 301 -32.71 -7.72 17.90
N THR A 302 -32.55 -7.34 19.17
CA THR A 302 -32.01 -8.23 20.21
C THR A 302 -32.90 -9.46 20.41
N THR A 303 -34.22 -9.27 20.52
CA THR A 303 -35.18 -10.36 20.68
C THR A 303 -35.20 -11.29 19.47
N TYR A 304 -35.05 -10.75 18.26
CA TYR A 304 -34.98 -11.58 17.06
C TYR A 304 -33.70 -12.42 17.05
N LEU A 305 -32.53 -11.84 17.33
CA LEU A 305 -31.29 -12.61 17.45
C LEU A 305 -31.41 -13.70 18.54
N GLN A 306 -31.99 -13.35 19.69
CA GLN A 306 -32.24 -14.29 20.77
C GLN A 306 -33.12 -15.47 20.32
N SER A 307 -34.13 -15.24 19.49
CA SER A 307 -34.96 -16.32 18.95
C SER A 307 -34.17 -17.25 18.03
N LEU A 308 -33.27 -16.72 17.20
CA LEU A 308 -32.44 -17.54 16.29
C LEU A 308 -31.53 -18.49 17.07
N VAL A 309 -30.91 -18.02 18.16
CA VAL A 309 -29.97 -18.82 18.97
C VAL A 309 -30.65 -19.75 19.98
N GLN A 310 -31.94 -19.56 20.26
CA GLN A 310 -32.73 -20.47 21.11
C GLN A 310 -33.28 -21.67 20.35
N GLU A 311 -33.44 -21.57 19.03
CA GLU A 311 -33.92 -22.69 18.22
C GLU A 311 -32.90 -23.82 18.12
N ARG A 312 -31.61 -23.48 18.10
CA ARG A 312 -30.53 -24.44 17.85
C ARG A 312 -29.17 -23.93 18.31
N PRO A 313 -28.24 -24.83 18.68
CA PRO A 313 -26.85 -24.46 18.96
C PRO A 313 -26.19 -23.81 17.74
N VAL A 314 -25.21 -22.96 18.00
CA VAL A 314 -24.46 -22.23 16.97
C VAL A 314 -22.98 -22.60 16.98
N ARG A 315 -22.34 -22.42 15.83
CA ARG A 315 -20.90 -22.55 15.64
C ARG A 315 -20.31 -21.22 15.20
N CYS A 316 -19.32 -20.74 15.94
CA CYS A 316 -18.52 -19.56 15.64
C CYS A 316 -17.37 -19.98 14.74
N LEU A 317 -17.28 -19.45 13.53
CA LEU A 317 -16.08 -19.51 12.70
C LEU A 317 -15.31 -18.21 12.92
N VAL A 318 -14.26 -18.29 13.73
CA VAL A 318 -13.51 -17.13 14.23
C VAL A 318 -12.78 -16.47 13.06
N TYR A 319 -13.09 -15.19 12.84
CA TYR A 319 -12.49 -14.38 11.78
C TYR A 319 -11.42 -13.43 12.33
N TYR A 320 -11.72 -12.76 13.45
CA TYR A 320 -10.75 -11.93 14.18
C TYR A 320 -10.61 -12.45 15.61
N PRO A 321 -9.62 -13.34 15.88
CA PRO A 321 -9.48 -14.02 17.17
C PRO A 321 -9.25 -13.06 18.35
N ASP A 322 -8.57 -11.94 18.10
CA ASP A 322 -8.27 -10.88 19.06
C ASP A 322 -9.50 -10.06 19.46
N ARG A 323 -10.56 -10.08 18.65
CA ARG A 323 -11.78 -9.27 18.84
C ARG A 323 -13.02 -10.09 19.13
N GLY A 324 -12.92 -11.43 19.14
CA GLY A 324 -14.08 -12.31 19.26
C GLY A 324 -15.07 -12.18 18.09
N VAL A 325 -14.62 -11.68 16.93
CA VAL A 325 -15.53 -11.51 15.78
C VAL A 325 -15.56 -12.81 15.00
N CYS A 326 -16.77 -13.33 14.80
CA CYS A 326 -17.00 -14.59 14.11
C CYS A 326 -18.07 -14.47 13.05
N MET A 327 -18.00 -15.38 12.08
CA MET A 327 -19.21 -15.79 11.41
C MET A 327 -19.96 -16.82 12.24
N VAL A 328 -21.28 -16.67 12.38
CA VAL A 328 -22.07 -17.52 13.27
C VAL A 328 -23.05 -18.32 12.43
N LEU A 329 -22.86 -19.63 12.44
CA LEU A 329 -23.65 -20.58 11.68
C LEU A 329 -24.46 -21.45 12.62
N ASP A 330 -25.57 -21.95 12.12
CA ASP A 330 -26.30 -23.03 12.78
C ASP A 330 -25.44 -24.31 12.92
N GLU A 331 -25.67 -25.08 13.99
CA GLU A 331 -25.09 -26.41 14.13
C GLU A 331 -25.42 -27.29 12.92
N GLY A 332 -24.40 -28.02 12.42
CA GLY A 332 -24.56 -28.91 11.28
C GLY A 332 -24.50 -28.23 9.91
N ALA A 333 -24.48 -26.90 9.84
CA ALA A 333 -24.22 -26.20 8.58
C ALA A 333 -22.85 -26.64 7.99
N PRO A 334 -22.73 -26.79 6.67
CA PRO A 334 -21.43 -27.09 6.05
C PRO A 334 -20.44 -25.96 6.36
N VAL A 335 -19.16 -26.30 6.54
CA VAL A 335 -18.11 -25.28 6.65
C VAL A 335 -17.99 -24.63 5.26
N PRO A 336 -18.17 -23.31 5.16
CA PRO A 336 -18.13 -22.61 3.89
C PRO A 336 -16.75 -22.73 3.24
N SER A 337 -16.73 -22.98 1.93
CA SER A 337 -15.47 -23.07 1.16
C SER A 337 -15.03 -21.72 0.61
N THR A 338 -16.00 -20.83 0.36
CA THR A 338 -15.83 -19.47 -0.11
C THR A 338 -16.54 -18.47 0.80
N LEU A 339 -16.18 -17.18 0.70
CA LEU A 339 -16.86 -16.06 1.39
C LEU A 339 -18.33 -15.89 0.99
N GLU A 340 -18.73 -16.35 -0.19
CA GLU A 340 -20.13 -16.31 -0.62
C GLU A 340 -20.96 -17.39 0.08
N ASP A 341 -20.44 -18.62 0.20
CA ASP A 341 -21.08 -19.75 0.89
C ASP A 341 -21.43 -19.44 2.37
N PHE A 342 -20.69 -18.48 2.92
CA PHE A 342 -20.80 -18.02 4.30
C PHE A 342 -22.10 -17.23 4.53
N PHE A 343 -22.66 -16.53 3.54
CA PHE A 343 -23.85 -15.69 3.68
C PHE A 343 -25.13 -16.36 3.14
N THR A 344 -25.38 -17.58 3.59
CA THR A 344 -26.54 -18.40 3.22
C THR A 344 -27.64 -18.36 4.28
N GLU A 345 -28.76 -19.06 4.09
CA GLU A 345 -29.89 -19.07 5.04
C GLU A 345 -29.53 -19.62 6.44
N ASN A 346 -28.47 -20.43 6.55
CA ASN A 346 -27.98 -21.00 7.82
C ASN A 346 -27.10 -20.02 8.61
N ASN A 347 -26.85 -18.83 8.05
CA ASN A 347 -26.02 -17.79 8.63
C ASN A 347 -26.89 -16.83 9.44
N LEU A 348 -26.50 -16.55 10.69
CA LEU A 348 -27.28 -15.66 11.56
C LEU A 348 -27.23 -14.22 11.06
N GLN A 349 -26.09 -13.76 10.55
CA GLN A 349 -25.93 -12.42 9.97
C GLN A 349 -26.87 -12.17 8.79
N ALA A 350 -26.95 -13.10 7.85
CA ALA A 350 -27.84 -13.02 6.70
C ALA A 350 -29.30 -12.94 7.14
N ARG A 351 -29.70 -13.72 8.15
CA ARG A 351 -31.04 -13.67 8.73
C ARG A 351 -31.33 -12.35 9.45
N MET A 352 -30.37 -11.81 10.20
CA MET A 352 -30.49 -10.49 10.83
C MET A 352 -30.72 -9.38 9.79
N VAL A 353 -29.94 -9.40 8.69
CA VAL A 353 -30.07 -8.42 7.59
C VAL A 353 -31.39 -8.60 6.85
N ALA A 354 -31.75 -9.82 6.46
CA ALA A 354 -33.00 -10.11 5.74
C ALA A 354 -34.25 -9.77 6.57
N ALA A 355 -34.18 -9.91 7.89
CA ALA A 355 -35.24 -9.48 8.79
C ALA A 355 -35.31 -7.95 8.98
N GLY A 356 -34.27 -7.23 8.55
CA GLY A 356 -34.15 -5.78 8.69
C GLY A 356 -33.72 -5.34 10.09
N PHE A 357 -33.07 -6.21 10.86
CA PHE A 357 -32.58 -5.86 12.21
C PHE A 357 -31.09 -5.49 12.25
N ALA A 358 -30.40 -5.60 11.12
CA ALA A 358 -29.02 -5.18 10.98
C ALA A 358 -28.71 -4.61 9.60
N PHE A 359 -27.71 -3.75 9.56
CA PHE A 359 -27.07 -3.21 8.36
C PHE A 359 -25.91 -4.10 7.98
N THR A 360 -25.59 -4.15 6.71
CA THR A 360 -24.35 -4.71 6.22
C THR A 360 -23.21 -3.72 6.48
N GLU A 361 -22.08 -4.23 6.96
CA GLU A 361 -20.88 -3.43 7.20
C GLU A 361 -19.63 -4.22 6.78
N GLY A 362 -18.62 -3.52 6.27
CA GLY A 362 -17.35 -4.14 5.87
C GLY A 362 -17.56 -5.29 4.89
N VAL A 363 -17.16 -6.50 5.32
CA VAL A 363 -17.22 -7.71 4.49
C VAL A 363 -18.65 -8.09 4.08
N GLY A 364 -19.68 -7.70 4.83
CA GLY A 364 -21.06 -8.07 4.54
C GLY A 364 -21.72 -7.29 3.40
N VAL A 365 -21.17 -6.12 3.02
CA VAL A 365 -21.79 -5.21 2.04
C VAL A 365 -21.89 -5.85 0.65
N GLU A 366 -20.84 -6.55 0.21
CA GLU A 366 -20.79 -7.17 -1.11
C GLU A 366 -21.74 -8.37 -1.23
N TYR A 367 -21.95 -9.12 -0.15
CA TYR A 367 -22.67 -10.39 -0.18
C TYR A 367 -24.12 -10.30 0.28
N MET A 368 -24.43 -9.40 1.22
CA MET A 368 -25.78 -9.24 1.79
C MET A 368 -26.46 -7.94 1.37
N GLY A 369 -25.86 -7.15 0.47
CA GLY A 369 -26.40 -5.85 0.04
C GLY A 369 -27.81 -5.96 -0.57
N THR A 370 -28.07 -6.99 -1.37
CA THR A 370 -29.40 -7.25 -1.94
C THR A 370 -30.44 -7.60 -0.87
N LEU A 371 -30.06 -8.43 0.12
CA LEU A 371 -30.92 -8.76 1.27
C LEU A 371 -31.28 -7.51 2.06
N GLN A 372 -30.31 -6.61 2.25
CA GLN A 372 -30.55 -5.33 2.92
C GLN A 372 -31.51 -4.46 2.11
N ASP A 373 -31.30 -4.32 0.80
CA ASP A 373 -32.17 -3.51 -0.08
C ASP A 373 -33.61 -4.05 -0.08
N GLU A 374 -33.79 -5.36 -0.03
CA GLU A 374 -35.11 -6.00 0.07
C GLU A 374 -35.74 -5.77 1.45
N ALA A 375 -34.97 -5.95 2.53
CA ALA A 375 -35.43 -5.71 3.89
C ALA A 375 -35.84 -4.24 4.11
N GLN A 376 -35.12 -3.30 3.48
CA GLN A 376 -35.45 -1.88 3.46
C GLN A 376 -36.81 -1.61 2.83
N ARG A 377 -37.12 -2.29 1.73
CA ARG A 377 -38.41 -2.12 1.02
C ARG A 377 -39.59 -2.74 1.77
N GLN A 378 -39.36 -3.78 2.57
CA GLN A 378 -40.43 -4.63 3.08
C GLN A 378 -40.69 -4.52 4.59
N ARG A 379 -39.75 -4.03 5.42
CA ARG A 379 -39.81 -4.23 6.89
C ARG A 379 -39.40 -3.03 7.74
N ALA A 380 -38.49 -3.23 8.71
CA ALA A 380 -38.17 -2.36 9.84
C ALA A 380 -37.59 -0.96 9.50
N TRP A 381 -37.72 -0.53 8.26
CA TRP A 381 -37.08 0.64 7.64
C TRP A 381 -38.09 1.52 6.91
N GLN A 382 -39.39 1.24 7.05
CA GLN A 382 -40.45 1.97 6.36
C GLN A 382 -40.67 3.39 6.88
N GLY A 383 -40.10 3.75 8.04
CA GLY A 383 -40.14 5.09 8.59
C GLY A 383 -38.77 5.67 8.89
N ALA A 384 -38.75 6.81 9.59
CA ALA A 384 -37.52 7.48 9.95
C ALA A 384 -36.75 6.68 11.01
N PHE A 385 -35.45 6.49 10.78
CA PHE A 385 -34.55 5.92 11.77
C PHE A 385 -33.18 6.58 11.62
N GLU A 386 -32.36 6.42 12.66
CA GLU A 386 -30.96 6.80 12.62
C GLU A 386 -30.08 5.59 12.29
N PRO A 387 -29.14 5.67 11.34
CA PRO A 387 -28.21 4.58 11.10
C PRO A 387 -27.44 4.18 12.38
N PRO A 388 -27.28 2.87 12.69
CA PRO A 388 -26.77 2.41 13.98
C PRO A 388 -25.33 2.87 14.27
N GLY A 389 -24.49 3.06 13.25
CA GLY A 389 -23.16 3.63 13.43
C GLY A 389 -23.18 5.07 13.95
N ILE A 390 -24.14 5.88 13.50
CA ILE A 390 -24.34 7.26 13.97
C ILE A 390 -24.93 7.25 15.38
N TRP A 391 -25.91 6.38 15.63
CA TRP A 391 -26.53 6.22 16.94
C TRP A 391 -25.50 5.83 18.01
N ALA A 392 -24.65 4.83 17.71
CA ALA A 392 -23.60 4.36 18.62
C ALA A 392 -22.59 5.47 18.94
N ALA A 393 -22.10 6.19 17.92
CA ALA A 393 -21.17 7.30 18.09
C ALA A 393 -21.71 8.43 18.98
N ARG A 394 -23.04 8.61 19.06
CA ARG A 394 -23.65 9.57 19.99
C ARG A 394 -23.67 9.06 21.43
N GLN A 395 -23.90 7.77 21.64
CA GLN A 395 -23.98 7.17 22.98
C GLN A 395 -22.64 7.18 23.69
N ASP A 396 -21.55 7.01 22.95
CA ASP A 396 -20.20 6.96 23.51
C ASP A 396 -19.70 8.33 24.02
N GLY A 397 -20.44 9.42 23.76
CA GLY A 397 -20.06 10.79 24.15
C GLY A 397 -18.81 11.31 23.42
N PRO A 398 -18.53 12.63 23.49
CA PRO A 398 -17.27 13.18 23.00
C PRO A 398 -16.06 12.82 23.86
#